data_AF-A0AAN3MAC8-F1
#
_entry.id   AF-A0AAN3MAC8-F1
#
_cell.length_a   1.000
_cell.length_b   1.000
_cell.length_c   1.000
_cell.angle_alpha   90.00
_cell.angle_beta   90.00
_cell.angle_gamma   90.00
#
_symmetry.space_group_name_H-M   'P 1'
#
loop_
_entity.id
_entity.type
_entity.pdbx_description
1 polymer ?
#
loop_
_entity_poly.entity_id
_entity_poly.type
_entity_poly.pdbx_seq_one_letter_code
_entity_poly.pdbx_strand_id
1 'polypeptide(L)' 'MITKGTIIGENSVIAGNSVARGSLRQNSIYAGIPCKFIKEIS' A
#
# COMPACT_ATOMS: atom_id res chain seq x y z
N MET A 1 6.72 5.02 4.65
CA MET A 1 6.15 5.32 5.97
C MET A 1 4.78 4.66 6.07
N ILE A 2 4.46 4.03 7.20
CA ILE A 2 3.15 3.42 7.46
C ILE A 2 2.54 4.15 8.66
N THR A 3 1.31 4.66 8.51
CA THR A 3 0.63 5.43 9.56
C THR A 3 -0.07 4.50 10.58
N LYS A 4 -0.28 4.99 11.81
CA LYS A 4 -0.98 4.24 12.87
C LYS A 4 -2.37 3.79 12.38
N GLY A 5 -2.69 2.52 12.58
CA GLY A 5 -3.97 1.93 12.17
C GLY A 5 -4.04 1.51 10.70
N THR A 6 -2.93 1.56 9.96
CA THR A 6 -2.88 1.02 8.59
C THR A 6 -2.92 -0.51 8.62
N ILE A 7 -3.77 -1.09 7.78
CA ILE A 7 -3.83 -2.54 7.54
C ILE A 7 -3.27 -2.79 6.13
N ILE A 8 -2.26 -3.65 6.03
CA ILE A 8 -1.65 -4.03 4.76
C ILE A 8 -2.01 -5.49 4.48
N GLY A 9 -2.77 -5.71 3.41
CA GLY A 9 -3.11 -7.06 2.96
C GLY A 9 -1.87 -7.86 2.55
N GLU A 10 -1.99 -9.19 2.62
CA GLU A 10 -0.94 -10.12 2.26
C GLU A 10 -0.49 -9.94 0.80
N ASN A 11 0.79 -10.24 0.53
CA ASN A 11 1.39 -10.15 -0.80
C ASN A 11 1.18 -8.76 -1.46
N SER A 12 1.29 -7.69 -0.68
CA SER A 12 1.21 -6.32 -1.20
C SER A 12 2.56 -5.63 -1.19
N VAL A 13 2.79 -4.83 -2.23
CA VAL A 13 4.04 -4.09 -2.43
C VAL A 13 3.77 -2.60 -2.22
N ILE A 14 4.51 -1.99 -1.29
CA ILE A 14 4.51 -0.54 -1.07
C ILE A 14 5.79 0.04 -1.66
N ALA A 15 5.67 0.89 -2.67
CA ALA A 15 6.82 1.52 -3.30
C ALA A 15 7.61 2.39 -2.30
N GLY A 16 8.93 2.45 -2.48
CA GLY A 16 9.82 3.29 -1.66
C GLY A 16 9.32 4.74 -1.54
N ASN A 17 9.56 5.35 -0.39
CA ASN A 17 9.12 6.73 -0.06
C ASN A 17 7.61 6.97 -0.07
N SER A 18 6.77 5.93 -0.12
CA SER A 18 5.31 6.10 -0.04
C SER A 18 4.79 6.28 1.39
N VAL A 19 3.63 6.93 1.56
CA VAL A 19 2.92 7.05 2.85
C VAL A 19 1.64 6.23 2.81
N ALA A 20 1.65 5.09 3.50
CA ALA A 20 0.51 4.18 3.61
C ALA A 20 -0.44 4.60 4.75
N ARG A 21 -1.74 4.63 4.43
CA ARG A 21 -2.82 4.95 5.37
C ARG A 21 -4.08 4.15 5.03
N GLY A 22 -4.86 3.80 6.06
CA GLY A 22 -6.11 3.06 5.91
C GLY A 22 -5.90 1.57 5.61
N SER A 23 -6.84 0.95 4.88
CA SER A 23 -6.79 -0.47 4.54
C SER A 23 -6.36 -0.66 3.08
N LEU A 24 -5.25 -1.36 2.89
CA LEU A 24 -4.71 -1.72 1.58
C LEU A 24 -5.05 -3.19 1.30
N ARG A 25 -5.53 -3.48 0.09
CA ARG A 25 -5.95 -4.84 -0.30
C ARG A 25 -4.75 -5.77 -0.47
N GLN A 26 -5.00 -7.07 -0.42
CA GLN A 26 -4.00 -8.10 -0.76
C GLN A 26 -3.63 -8.07 -2.24
N ASN A 27 -2.52 -8.72 -2.61
CA ASN A 27 -2.06 -8.90 -3.99
C ASN A 27 -2.01 -7.58 -4.78
N SER A 28 -1.51 -6.49 -4.19
CA SER A 28 -1.55 -5.21 -4.89
C SER A 28 -0.34 -4.30 -4.65
N ILE A 29 -0.10 -3.41 -5.61
CA ILE A 29 1.00 -2.46 -5.62
C ILE A 29 0.46 -1.07 -5.34
N TYR A 30 1.06 -0.37 -4.38
CA TYR A 30 0.73 1.00 -4.01
C TYR A 30 1.95 1.92 -4.08
N ALA A 31 1.75 3.17 -4.50
CA ALA A 31 2.82 4.18 -4.54
C ALA A 31 2.31 5.60 -4.27
N GLY A 32 3.19 6.46 -3.72
CA GLY A 32 2.95 7.90 -3.56
C GLY A 32 2.71 8.38 -2.13
N ILE A 33 2.46 9.68 -1.97
CA ILE A 33 2.20 10.37 -0.70
C ILE A 33 0.92 11.21 -0.83
N PRO A 34 -0.25 10.76 -0.33
CA PRO A 34 -0.52 9.41 0.20
C PRO A 34 -0.46 8.33 -0.89
N CYS A 35 -0.20 7.09 -0.51
CA CYS A 35 -0.07 6.00 -1.48
C CYS A 35 -1.42 5.69 -2.14
N LYS A 36 -1.40 5.47 -3.46
CA LYS A 36 -2.56 5.11 -4.27
C LYS A 36 -2.33 3.74 -4.91
N PHE A 37 -3.42 3.03 -5.17
CA PHE A 37 -3.37 1.77 -5.90
C PHE A 37 -2.82 2.00 -7.30
N ILE A 38 -1.88 1.15 -7.71
CA ILE A 38 -1.24 1.19 -9.03
C ILE A 38 -1.72 0.00 -9.86
N LYS A 39 -1.53 -1.22 -9.37
CA LYS A 39 -1.96 -2.45 -10.05
C LYS A 39 -2.11 -3.63 -9.10
N GLU A 40 -2.77 -4.67 -9.56
CA GLU A 40 -2.83 -5.97 -8.89
C GLU A 40 -1.60 -6.80 -9.26
N ILE A 41 -1.20 -7.71 -8.36
CA ILE A 41 -0.18 -8.71 -8.58
C ILE A 41 -0.92 -9.95 -9.11
N SER A 42 -0.67 -10.27 -10.36
CA SER A 42 -1.18 -11.46 -11.07
C SER A 42 -0.24 -12.64 -10.89
#